data_AF-A0A379U263-F1
#
_entry.id   AF-A0A379U263-F1
#
_cell.length_a   1.000
_cell.length_b   1.000
_cell.length_c   1.000
_cell.angle_alpha   90.00
_cell.angle_beta   90.00
_cell.angle_gamma   90.00
#
_symmetry.space_group_name_H-M   'P 1'
#
loop_
_entity.id
_entity.type
_entity.pdbx_description
1 polymer ?
#
loop_
_entity_poly.entity_id
_entity_poly.type
_entity_poly.pdbx_seq_one_letter_code
_entity_poly.pdbx_strand_id
1 'polypeptide(L)'
;MLTSLTITTGQKKEETEAAEKFVAFMEQADNIADWVMMSPGAALPVNKAVVNTATWKENAVIKALGDLPYQLIAELPNIQVFGAVGDKNFTRMGDVTGSGVVSSMVHNVTVGKASLSSTIKESQQKLDALVEQR
;
A
#
# COMPACT_ATOMS: atom_id res chain seq x y z
N MET A 1 4.99 4.74 0.11
CA MET A 1 4.09 4.24 -0.94
C MET A 1 4.72 2.98 -1.51
N LEU A 2 3.95 1.90 -1.65
CA LEU A 2 4.38 0.69 -2.38
C LEU A 2 3.92 0.82 -3.82
N THR A 3 4.75 0.41 -4.77
CA THR A 3 4.44 0.51 -6.20
C THR A 3 4.57 -0.88 -6.83
N SER A 4 3.50 -1.33 -7.49
CA SER A 4 3.42 -2.64 -8.15
C SER A 4 2.63 -2.53 -9.45
N LEU A 5 2.89 -3.45 -10.38
CA LEU A 5 2.11 -3.61 -11.61
C LEU A 5 1.12 -4.76 -11.44
N THR A 6 -0.11 -4.57 -11.92
CA THR A 6 -1.16 -5.59 -11.88
C THR A 6 -1.79 -5.75 -13.25
N ILE A 7 -2.15 -6.98 -13.61
CA ILE A 7 -2.83 -7.28 -14.88
C ILE A 7 -4.34 -7.34 -14.59
N THR A 8 -5.09 -6.42 -15.20
CA THR A 8 -6.57 -6.43 -15.13
C THR A 8 -7.11 -7.71 -15.75
N THR A 9 -8.36 -8.10 -15.48
CA THR A 9 -9.03 -9.23 -16.16
C THR A 9 -9.89 -8.76 -17.32
N GLY A 10 -10.17 -9.62 -18.31
CA GLY A 10 -11.13 -9.37 -19.38
C GLY A 10 -10.52 -8.90 -20.70
N GLN A 11 -9.20 -8.89 -20.83
CA GLN A 11 -8.49 -8.70 -22.09
C GLN A 11 -8.53 -9.97 -22.95
N LYS A 12 -8.10 -9.84 -24.21
CA LYS A 12 -7.83 -10.99 -25.06
C LYS A 12 -6.65 -11.80 -24.50
N LYS A 13 -6.57 -13.05 -24.92
CA LYS A 13 -5.50 -13.96 -24.49
C LYS A 13 -4.11 -13.41 -24.88
N GLU A 14 -3.98 -12.92 -26.10
CA GLU A 14 -2.71 -12.39 -26.62
C GLU A 14 -2.26 -11.14 -25.87
N GLU A 15 -3.22 -10.30 -25.44
CA GLU A 15 -2.96 -9.10 -24.63
C GLU A 15 -2.52 -9.48 -23.22
N THR A 16 -3.11 -10.54 -22.64
CA THR A 16 -2.72 -11.07 -21.33
C THR A 16 -1.30 -11.62 -21.36
N GLU A 17 -0.96 -12.44 -22.36
CA GLU A 17 0.39 -12.99 -22.53
C GLU A 17 1.45 -11.90 -22.75
N ALA A 18 1.11 -10.84 -23.49
CA ALA A 18 1.99 -9.70 -23.67
C ALA A 18 2.17 -8.91 -22.37
N ALA A 19 1.10 -8.70 -21.60
CA ALA A 19 1.15 -8.03 -20.30
C ALA A 19 2.01 -8.80 -19.29
N GLU A 20 1.88 -10.13 -19.23
CA GLU A 20 2.71 -10.99 -18.38
C GLU A 20 4.20 -10.84 -18.70
N LYS A 21 4.56 -10.88 -20.00
CA LYS A 21 5.95 -10.67 -20.44
C LYS A 21 6.46 -9.29 -20.07
N PHE A 22 5.64 -8.26 -20.24
CA PHE A 22 5.99 -6.89 -19.87
C PHE A 22 6.21 -6.75 -18.36
N VAL A 23 5.30 -7.28 -17.53
CA VAL A 23 5.44 -7.24 -16.07
C VAL A 23 6.69 -7.99 -15.64
N ALA A 24 6.93 -9.20 -16.15
CA ALA A 24 8.13 -9.97 -15.84
C ALA A 24 9.43 -9.26 -16.25
N PHE A 25 9.43 -8.57 -17.39
CA PHE A 25 10.55 -7.72 -17.81
C PHE A 25 10.74 -6.54 -16.86
N MET A 26 9.67 -5.82 -16.52
CA MET A 26 9.71 -4.69 -15.61
C MET A 26 10.17 -5.08 -14.20
N GLU A 27 9.84 -6.28 -13.72
CA GLU A 27 10.22 -6.77 -12.40
C GLU A 27 11.71 -7.15 -12.27
N GLN A 28 12.47 -7.15 -13.36
CA GLN A 28 13.92 -7.30 -13.30
C GLN A 28 14.55 -6.16 -12.49
N ALA A 29 15.60 -6.47 -11.72
CA ALA A 29 16.13 -5.58 -10.70
C ALA A 29 16.52 -4.19 -11.22
N ASP A 30 17.18 -4.11 -12.37
CA ASP A 30 17.61 -2.83 -12.95
C ASP A 30 16.42 -2.04 -13.51
N ASN A 31 15.51 -2.71 -14.23
CA ASN A 31 14.32 -2.07 -14.81
C ASN A 31 13.40 -1.49 -13.73
N ILE A 32 13.14 -2.25 -12.66
CA ILE A 32 12.29 -1.78 -11.57
C ILE A 32 13.01 -0.73 -10.72
N ALA A 33 14.35 -0.78 -10.60
CA ALA A 33 15.11 0.24 -9.88
C ALA A 33 14.94 1.62 -10.54
N ASP A 34 15.07 1.69 -11.86
CA ASP A 34 14.88 2.93 -12.61
C ASP A 34 13.44 3.47 -12.43
N TRP A 35 12.45 2.59 -12.53
CA TRP A 35 11.05 2.97 -12.34
C TRP A 35 10.73 3.45 -10.92
N VAL A 36 11.22 2.76 -9.89
CA VAL A 36 11.04 3.14 -8.49
C VAL A 36 11.66 4.51 -8.21
N MET A 37 12.81 4.81 -8.82
CA MET A 37 13.48 6.10 -8.67
C MET A 37 12.76 7.27 -9.36
N MET A 38 11.85 7.01 -10.30
CA MET A 38 10.99 8.05 -10.88
C MET A 38 9.88 8.51 -9.92
N SER A 39 9.62 7.77 -8.83
CA SER A 39 8.58 8.13 -7.87
C SER A 39 9.02 9.30 -6.99
N PRO A 40 8.28 10.42 -6.96
CA PRO A 40 8.59 11.53 -6.06
C PRO A 40 8.45 11.07 -4.59
N GLY A 41 9.49 11.32 -3.79
CA GLY A 41 9.50 10.95 -2.36
C GLY A 41 10.04 9.56 -2.03
N ALA A 42 10.81 8.95 -2.94
CA ALA A 42 11.51 7.66 -2.75
C ALA A 42 10.55 6.51 -2.41
N ALA A 43 9.85 5.99 -3.42
CA ALA A 43 9.07 4.76 -3.27
C ALA A 43 9.96 3.60 -2.79
N LEU A 44 9.44 2.79 -1.87
CA LEU A 44 10.15 1.64 -1.36
C LEU A 44 9.97 0.47 -2.35
N PRO A 45 11.06 -0.19 -2.77
CA PRO A 45 10.97 -1.29 -3.71
C PRO A 45 10.36 -2.52 -3.03
N VAL A 46 9.38 -3.13 -3.67
CA VAL A 46 8.83 -4.43 -3.25
C VAL A 46 9.69 -5.61 -3.71
N ASN A 47 10.62 -5.38 -4.64
CA ASN A 47 11.62 -6.35 -5.07
C ASN A 47 12.93 -6.15 -4.29
N LYS A 48 13.31 -7.15 -3.49
CA LYS A 48 14.54 -7.15 -2.67
C LYS A 48 15.83 -7.03 -3.49
N ALA A 49 15.82 -7.35 -4.79
CA ALA A 49 17.01 -7.24 -5.63
C ALA A 49 17.40 -5.77 -5.91
N VAL A 50 16.45 -4.84 -5.84
CA VAL A 50 16.65 -3.42 -6.15
C VAL A 50 17.72 -2.78 -5.27
N VAL A 51 17.75 -3.12 -3.97
CA VAL A 51 18.70 -2.52 -3.03
C VAL A 51 20.15 -2.85 -3.35
N ASN A 52 20.38 -3.83 -4.23
CA ASN A 52 21.71 -4.24 -4.65
C ASN A 52 22.22 -3.53 -5.91
N THR A 53 21.35 -2.84 -6.66
CA THR A 53 21.71 -2.19 -7.94
C THR A 53 22.51 -0.91 -7.72
N ALA A 54 23.27 -0.51 -8.74
CA ALA A 54 23.98 0.78 -8.74
C ALA A 54 22.99 1.94 -8.70
N THR A 55 21.90 1.87 -9.48
CA THR A 55 20.81 2.85 -9.49
C THR A 55 20.30 3.16 -8.09
N TRP A 56 20.13 2.15 -7.22
CA TRP A 56 19.71 2.36 -5.84
C TRP A 56 20.84 2.92 -4.96
N LYS A 57 21.99 2.24 -4.93
CA LYS A 57 23.10 2.54 -4.01
C LYS A 57 23.73 3.91 -4.27
N GLU A 58 23.74 4.35 -5.52
CA GLU A 58 24.41 5.57 -5.93
C GLU A 58 23.50 6.81 -5.90
N ASN A 59 22.18 6.60 -5.79
CA ASN A 59 21.18 7.67 -5.80
C ASN A 59 21.39 8.67 -4.65
N ALA A 60 21.42 9.96 -4.99
CA ALA A 60 21.68 11.04 -4.04
C ALA A 60 20.61 11.16 -2.95
N VAL A 61 19.34 10.91 -3.27
CA VAL A 61 18.23 10.96 -2.30
C VAL A 61 18.32 9.78 -1.34
N ILE A 62 18.56 8.57 -1.84
CA ILE A 62 18.74 7.38 -1.00
C ILE A 62 19.92 7.58 -0.03
N LYS A 63 21.05 8.10 -0.51
CA LYS A 63 22.20 8.45 0.35
C LYS A 63 21.85 9.51 1.39
N ALA A 64 21.09 10.53 1.03
CA ALA A 64 20.68 11.59 1.95
C ALA A 64 19.74 11.10 3.06
N LEU A 65 18.97 10.03 2.80
CA LEU A 65 18.09 9.39 3.78
C LEU A 65 18.84 8.43 4.73
N GLY A 66 20.12 8.13 4.46
CA GLY A 66 20.94 7.24 5.29
C GLY A 66 20.32 5.85 5.42
N ASP A 67 20.17 5.37 6.65
CA ASP A 67 19.66 4.02 6.95
C ASP A 67 18.13 3.90 6.89
N LEU A 68 17.40 5.02 6.83
CA LEU A 68 15.94 5.02 6.91
C LEU A 68 15.27 4.10 5.86
N PRO A 69 15.65 4.12 4.57
CA PRO A 69 15.02 3.24 3.58
C PRO A 69 15.19 1.76 3.92
N TYR A 70 16.34 1.37 4.47
CA TYR A 70 16.61 -0.03 4.85
C TYR A 70 15.81 -0.45 6.07
N GLN A 71 15.65 0.44 7.07
CA GLN A 71 14.78 0.21 8.21
C GLN A 71 13.33 0.01 7.75
N LEU A 72 12.82 0.86 6.85
CA LEU A 72 11.48 0.74 6.30
C LEU A 72 11.28 -0.55 5.49
N ILE A 73 12.29 -0.98 4.72
CA ILE A 73 12.26 -2.25 3.99
C ILE A 73 12.23 -3.44 4.96
N ALA A 74 12.97 -3.37 6.07
CA ALA A 74 12.99 -4.42 7.08
C ALA A 74 11.62 -4.60 7.76
N GLU A 75 10.80 -3.55 7.81
CA GLU A 75 9.44 -3.59 8.36
C GLU A 75 8.38 -4.09 7.36
N LEU A 76 8.70 -4.29 6.08
CA LEU A 76 7.74 -4.82 5.08
C LEU A 76 6.99 -6.09 5.57
N PRO A 77 7.65 -7.08 6.21
CA PRO A 77 6.96 -8.27 6.73
C PRO A 77 5.98 -7.98 7.88
N ASN A 78 6.14 -6.84 8.56
CA ASN A 78 5.30 -6.42 9.69
C ASN A 78 4.17 -5.48 9.26
N ILE A 79 4.11 -5.08 7.98
CA ILE A 79 3.05 -4.20 7.48
C ILE A 79 1.71 -4.91 7.57
N GLN A 80 0.75 -4.24 8.20
CA GLN A 80 -0.66 -4.62 8.18
C GLN A 80 -1.40 -3.70 7.23
N VAL A 81 -2.09 -4.30 6.25
CA VAL A 81 -2.89 -3.57 5.28
C VAL A 81 -4.33 -3.50 5.79
N PHE A 82 -4.88 -2.30 5.92
CA PHE A 82 -6.29 -2.12 6.27
C PHE A 82 -7.19 -2.83 5.25
N GLY A 83 -8.05 -3.74 5.74
CA GLY A 83 -8.93 -4.55 4.90
C GLY A 83 -8.37 -5.91 4.48
N ALA A 84 -7.14 -6.23 4.88
CA ALA A 84 -6.56 -7.56 4.74
C ALA A 84 -6.36 -8.20 6.13
N VAL A 85 -6.82 -9.43 6.32
CA VAL A 85 -6.54 -10.22 7.52
C VAL A 85 -5.99 -11.58 7.08
N GLY A 86 -4.72 -11.83 7.40
CA GLY A 86 -3.97 -12.93 6.79
C GLY A 86 -3.95 -12.79 5.26
N ASP A 87 -4.33 -13.85 4.56
CA ASP A 87 -4.35 -13.87 3.08
C ASP A 87 -5.70 -13.43 2.48
N LYS A 88 -6.63 -12.93 3.30
CA LYS A 88 -7.98 -12.56 2.85
C LYS A 88 -8.15 -11.05 2.75
N ASN A 89 -8.45 -10.60 1.53
CA ASN A 89 -8.90 -9.24 1.26
C ASN A 89 -10.43 -9.14 1.38
N PHE A 90 -10.92 -8.18 2.16
CA PHE A 90 -12.35 -7.92 2.33
C PHE A 90 -12.78 -6.74 1.46
N THR A 91 -13.54 -7.00 0.39
CA THR A 91 -14.02 -5.95 -0.53
C THR A 91 -14.90 -4.91 0.16
N ARG A 92 -15.57 -5.29 1.26
CA ARG A 92 -16.32 -4.37 2.14
C ARG A 92 -15.45 -3.25 2.72
N MET A 93 -14.12 -3.39 2.74
CA MET A 93 -13.23 -2.32 3.18
C MET A 93 -13.34 -1.06 2.30
N GLY A 94 -13.71 -1.20 1.03
CA GLY A 94 -13.99 -0.05 0.16
C GLY A 94 -15.14 0.80 0.71
N ASP A 95 -16.23 0.14 1.16
CA ASP A 95 -17.36 0.83 1.77
C ASP A 95 -16.98 1.44 3.12
N VAL A 96 -16.22 0.72 3.95
CA VAL A 96 -15.73 1.21 5.26
C VAL A 96 -14.86 2.45 5.10
N THR A 97 -13.87 2.42 4.21
CA THR A 97 -12.98 3.57 3.95
C THR A 97 -13.74 4.73 3.32
N GLY A 98 -14.64 4.45 2.37
CA GLY A 98 -15.46 5.46 1.70
C GLY A 98 -16.51 6.13 2.60
N SER A 99 -16.95 5.46 3.67
CA SER A 99 -17.95 6.00 4.61
C SER A 99 -17.49 7.21 5.40
N GLY A 100 -16.18 7.42 5.54
CA GLY A 100 -15.60 8.47 6.40
C GLY A 100 -15.81 8.25 7.90
N VAL A 101 -16.35 7.11 8.34
CA VAL A 101 -16.61 6.82 9.76
C VAL A 101 -15.30 6.75 10.54
N VAL A 102 -14.29 6.05 10.01
CA VAL A 102 -12.98 5.89 10.68
C VAL A 102 -12.24 7.23 10.79
N SER A 103 -12.21 8.04 9.73
CA SER A 103 -11.54 9.35 9.76
C SER A 103 -12.24 10.32 10.72
N SER A 104 -13.58 10.32 10.74
CA SER A 104 -14.38 11.12 11.68
C SER A 104 -14.17 10.69 13.12
N MET A 105 -14.08 9.37 13.38
CA MET A 105 -13.77 8.83 14.71
C MET A 105 -12.43 9.37 15.23
N VAL A 106 -11.38 9.25 14.43
CA VAL A 106 -10.03 9.72 14.80
C VAL A 106 -10.04 11.23 15.03
N HIS A 107 -10.67 12.01 14.14
CA HIS A 107 -10.80 13.46 14.30
C HIS A 107 -11.52 13.85 15.58
N ASN A 108 -12.68 13.24 15.86
CA ASN A 108 -13.50 13.58 17.02
C ASN A 108 -12.78 13.31 18.34
N VAL A 109 -12.02 12.22 18.43
CA VAL A 109 -11.23 11.91 19.63
C VAL A 109 -10.02 12.84 19.76
N THR A 110 -9.24 12.99 18.69
CA THR A 110 -7.92 13.67 18.77
C THR A 110 -8.02 15.19 18.74
N VAL A 111 -8.92 15.73 17.92
CA VAL A 111 -9.12 17.18 17.73
C VAL A 111 -10.38 17.66 18.44
N GLY A 112 -11.49 16.93 18.26
CA GLY A 112 -12.79 17.26 18.85
C GLY A 112 -12.87 17.03 20.36
N LYS A 113 -11.87 16.35 20.95
CA LYS A 113 -11.80 15.98 22.38
C LYS A 113 -13.03 15.22 22.88
N ALA A 114 -13.71 14.51 21.99
CA ALA A 114 -14.81 13.61 22.35
C ALA A 114 -14.28 12.44 23.19
N SER A 115 -15.17 11.82 23.97
CA SER A 115 -14.82 10.65 24.77
C SER A 115 -14.42 9.48 23.86
N LEU A 116 -13.22 8.95 24.07
CA LEU A 116 -12.69 7.81 23.32
C LEU A 116 -13.66 6.63 23.33
N SER A 117 -14.18 6.26 24.50
CA SER A 117 -15.01 5.07 24.66
C SER A 117 -16.36 5.19 23.96
N SER A 118 -17.02 6.34 24.04
CA SER A 118 -18.31 6.55 23.38
C SER A 118 -18.14 6.67 21.87
N THR A 119 -17.15 7.44 21.41
CA THR A 119 -16.90 7.64 19.98
C THR A 119 -16.50 6.34 19.28
N ILE A 120 -15.69 5.47 19.90
CA ILE A 120 -15.40 4.13 19.35
C ILE A 120 -16.69 3.31 19.23
N LYS A 121 -17.52 3.28 20.29
CA LYS A 121 -18.75 2.46 20.30
C LYS A 121 -19.74 2.92 19.23
N GLU A 122 -19.96 4.22 19.10
CA GLU A 122 -20.85 4.80 18.09
C GLU A 122 -20.33 4.55 16.66
N SER A 123 -19.02 4.71 16.45
CA SER A 123 -18.41 4.41 15.15
C SER A 123 -18.49 2.93 14.80
N GLN A 124 -18.28 2.03 15.77
CA GLN A 124 -18.44 0.59 15.57
C GLN A 124 -19.86 0.26 15.13
N GLN A 125 -20.89 0.80 15.80
CA GLN A 125 -22.29 0.59 15.41
C GLN A 125 -22.59 1.04 13.98
N LYS A 126 -22.02 2.17 13.54
CA LYS A 126 -22.16 2.65 12.16
C LYS A 126 -21.50 1.71 11.16
N LEU A 127 -20.32 1.17 11.51
CA LEU A 127 -19.61 0.21 10.65
C LEU A 127 -20.33 -1.14 10.60
N ASP A 128 -20.83 -1.64 11.72
CA ASP A 128 -21.62 -2.88 11.79
C ASP A 128 -22.85 -2.78 10.89
N ALA A 129 -23.62 -1.71 11.03
CA ALA A 129 -24.79 -1.46 10.17
C ALA A 129 -24.43 -1.32 8.69
N LEU A 130 -23.25 -0.76 8.37
CA LEU A 130 -22.77 -0.63 7.00
C LEU A 130 -22.39 -1.99 6.40
N VAL A 131 -21.70 -2.85 7.15
CA VAL A 131 -21.27 -4.17 6.64
C VAL A 131 -22.42 -5.17 6.59
N GLU A 132 -23.47 -4.99 7.41
CA GLU A 132 -24.71 -5.77 7.40
C GLU A 132 -25.65 -5.44 6.23
N GLN A 133 -25.47 -4.29 5.56
CA GLN A 133 -26.23 -3.93 4.35
C GLN A 133 -25.76 -4.77 3.15
N ARG A 134 -26.09 -6.08 3.16
CA ARG A 134 -26.30 -6.99 2.01
C ARG A 134 -26.44 -8.44 2.45
#